data_AF-A0A947BRX8-F1
#
_entry.id   AF-A0A947BRX8-F1
#
_cell.length_a   1.000
_cell.length_b   1.000
_cell.length_c   1.000
_cell.angle_alpha   90.00
_cell.angle_beta   90.00
_cell.angle_gamma   90.00
#
_symmetry.space_group_name_H-M   'P 1'
#
loop_
_entity.id
_entity.type
_entity.pdbx_description
1 polymer ?
#
loop_
_entity_poly.entity_id
_entity_poly.type
_entity_poly.pdbx_seq_one_letter_code
_entity_poly.pdbx_strand_id
1 'polypeptide(L)' 'QEATRCFSCGNCFGCQQCWMYCNAGSFLRLSQASPGNYFTLNMDACEGCGKCIEVCPSGFLSVRR' A
#
# COMPACT_ATOMS: atom_id res chain seq x y z
N GLN A 1 2.57 -14.14 22.88
CA GLN A 1 2.22 -14.57 21.51
C GLN A 1 1.89 -13.31 20.72
N GLU A 2 2.91 -12.57 20.30
CA GLU A 2 2.73 -11.23 19.69
C GLU A 2 3.11 -11.23 18.19
N ALA A 3 3.89 -12.22 17.76
CA ALA A 3 4.41 -12.35 16.41
C ALA A 3 3.46 -13.03 15.39
N THR A 4 2.45 -13.80 15.84
CA THR A 4 1.62 -14.64 14.96
C THR A 4 0.67 -13.85 14.04
N ARG A 5 0.62 -12.52 14.17
CA ARG A 5 -0.19 -11.60 13.34
C ARG A 5 0.62 -10.43 12.73
N CYS A 6 1.94 -10.39 12.91
CA CYS A 6 2.73 -9.27 12.41
C CYS A 6 3.00 -9.48 10.91
N PHE A 7 2.08 -9.03 10.05
CA PHE A 7 2.28 -9.04 8.60
C PHE A 7 3.34 -8.04 8.14
N SER A 8 3.66 -7.02 8.95
CA SER A 8 4.86 -6.16 8.91
C SER A 8 4.84 -5.01 9.92
N CYS A 9 4.09 -5.12 11.03
CA CYS A 9 4.07 -4.14 12.13
C CYS A 9 4.12 -2.66 11.67
N GLY A 10 3.26 -2.31 10.70
CA GLY A 10 3.16 -0.96 10.14
C GLY A 10 3.98 -0.68 8.87
N ASN A 11 4.84 -1.59 8.39
CA ASN A 11 5.65 -1.39 7.20
C ASN A 11 5.04 -2.03 5.93
N CYS A 12 5.34 -1.50 4.74
CA CYS A 12 4.97 -2.15 3.49
C CYS A 12 5.84 -3.38 3.25
N PHE A 13 5.21 -4.50 2.87
CA PHE A 13 5.88 -5.75 2.50
C PHE A 13 5.58 -6.23 1.08
N GLY A 14 5.00 -5.36 0.25
CA GLY A 14 4.78 -5.67 -1.15
C GLY A 14 3.63 -6.66 -1.42
N CYS A 15 2.59 -6.71 -0.57
CA CYS A 15 1.42 -7.58 -0.75
C CYS A 15 0.54 -7.29 -1.98
N GLN A 16 0.77 -6.15 -2.65
CA GLN A 16 0.11 -5.72 -3.89
C GLN A 16 -1.40 -5.45 -3.79
N GLN A 17 -1.99 -5.48 -2.59
CA GLN A 17 -3.43 -5.21 -2.41
C GLN A 17 -3.79 -3.78 -2.86
N CYS A 18 -2.97 -2.79 -2.52
CA CYS A 18 -3.20 -1.42 -2.99
C CYS A 18 -3.20 -1.31 -4.52
N TRP A 19 -2.35 -2.07 -5.22
CA TRP A 19 -2.30 -2.08 -6.68
C TRP A 19 -3.48 -2.81 -7.31
N MET A 20 -3.95 -3.90 -6.71
CA MET A 20 -5.09 -4.67 -7.25
C MET A 20 -6.46 -4.01 -7.00
N TYR A 21 -6.63 -3.32 -5.87
CA TYR A 21 -7.92 -2.71 -5.51
C TYR A 21 -8.09 -1.28 -6.01
N CYS A 22 -7.01 -0.59 -6.37
CA CYS A 22 -7.10 0.73 -6.98
C CYS A 22 -7.36 0.66 -8.48
N ASN A 23 -7.79 1.81 -9.04
CA ASN A 23 -7.92 1.96 -10.48
C ASN A 23 -6.56 1.77 -11.19
N ALA A 24 -6.63 1.43 -12.48
CA ALA A 24 -5.44 1.26 -13.30
C ALA A 24 -4.67 2.58 -13.40
N GLY A 25 -3.39 2.56 -13.03
CA GLY A 25 -2.51 3.73 -13.07
C GLY A 25 -2.43 4.54 -11.78
N SER A 26 -3.27 4.28 -10.77
CA SER A 26 -3.12 4.86 -9.43
C SER A 26 -1.83 4.39 -8.74
N PHE A 27 -1.62 3.08 -8.64
CA PHE A 27 -0.39 2.54 -8.08
C PHE A 27 0.53 2.04 -9.20
N LEU A 28 1.80 2.38 -9.11
CA LEU A 28 2.85 1.92 -10.03
C LEU A 28 3.88 1.12 -9.24
N ARG A 29 4.32 -0.02 -9.80
CA ARG A 29 5.41 -0.81 -9.22
C ARG A 29 6.73 -0.09 -9.44
N LEU A 30 7.54 0.01 -8.39
CA LEU A 30 8.88 0.56 -8.51
C LEU A 30 9.81 -0.45 -9.17
N SER A 31 10.63 0.00 -10.11
CA SER A 31 11.65 -0.84 -10.75
C SER A 31 12.75 -1.26 -9.77
N GLN A 32 13.04 -0.41 -8.79
CA GLN A 32 13.97 -0.67 -7.70
C GLN A 32 13.18 -0.74 -6.38
N ALA A 33 12.62 -1.91 -6.10
CA ALA A 33 11.88 -2.14 -4.87
C ALA A 33 12.84 -2.39 -3.69
N SER A 34 12.52 -1.82 -2.53
CA SER A 34 13.21 -2.04 -1.26
C SER A 34 12.18 -2.26 -0.13
N PRO A 35 12.57 -2.83 1.02
CA PRO A 35 11.65 -3.00 2.15
C PRO A 35 10.99 -1.68 2.54
N GLY A 36 9.65 -1.65 2.63
CA GLY A 36 8.87 -0.42 2.82
C GLY A 36 8.57 0.38 1.55
N ASN A 37 9.23 0.10 0.43
CA ASN A 37 9.12 0.88 -0.81
C ASN A 37 8.99 -0.02 -2.04
N TYR A 38 7.75 -0.45 -2.33
CA TYR A 38 7.44 -1.36 -3.44
C TYR A 38 6.57 -0.70 -4.53
N PHE A 39 5.77 0.28 -4.13
CA PHE A 39 4.78 0.94 -4.96
C PHE A 39 4.84 2.44 -4.74
N THR A 40 4.61 3.20 -5.81
CA THR A 40 4.36 4.64 -5.73
C THR A 40 2.89 4.93 -6.09
N LEU A 41 2.31 5.94 -5.45
CA LEU A 41 0.97 6.42 -5.72
C LEU A 41 1.06 7.62 -6.67
N ASN A 42 0.46 7.48 -7.85
CA ASN A 42 0.22 8.57 -8.78
C ASN A 42 -1.01 9.35 -8.32
N MET A 43 -0.79 10.57 -7.83
CA MET A 43 -1.87 11.43 -7.35
C MET A 43 -2.78 11.94 -8.47
N ASP A 44 -2.27 12.03 -9.71
CA ASP A 44 -3.08 12.48 -10.86
C ASP A 44 -4.16 11.45 -11.25
N ALA A 45 -3.91 10.16 -10.98
CA ALA A 45 -4.86 9.07 -11.21
C ALA A 45 -5.65 8.68 -9.94
N CYS A 46 -5.29 9.24 -8.79
CA CYS A 46 -5.88 8.89 -7.50
C CYS A 46 -7.21 9.63 -7.30
N GLU A 47 -8.30 8.89 -7.10
CA GLU A 47 -9.63 9.45 -6.85
C GLU A 47 -9.89 9.78 -5.38
N GLY A 48 -8.93 9.48 -4.48
CA GLY A 48 -9.07 9.77 -3.05
C GLY A 48 -10.11 8.92 -2.31
N CYS A 49 -10.53 7.78 -2.87
CA CYS A 49 -11.59 6.95 -2.29
C CYS A 49 -11.20 6.21 -1.00
N GLY A 50 -9.90 6.13 -0.66
CA GLY A 50 -9.42 5.51 0.58
C GLY A 50 -9.39 3.98 0.60
N LYS A 51 -9.92 3.29 -0.41
CA LYS A 51 -10.05 1.82 -0.42
C LYS A 51 -8.72 1.08 -0.25
N CYS A 52 -7.62 1.61 -0.80
CA CYS A 52 -6.28 1.06 -0.64
C CYS A 52 -5.80 1.03 0.81
N ILE A 53 -6.27 1.97 1.64
CA ILE A 53 -5.96 2.04 3.08
C ILE A 53 -6.71 0.93 3.81
N GLU A 54 -8.01 0.75 3.53
CA GLU A 54 -8.85 -0.28 4.15
C GLU A 54 -8.33 -1.70 3.87
N VAL A 55 -7.85 -1.95 2.64
CA VAL A 55 -7.36 -3.29 2.25
C VAL A 55 -5.89 -3.53 2.61
N CYS A 56 -5.18 -2.56 3.20
CA CYS A 56 -3.75 -2.72 3.50
C CYS A 56 -3.56 -3.60 4.75
N PRO A 57 -3.07 -4.86 4.61
CA PRO A 57 -2.98 -5.78 5.73
C PRO A 57 -1.93 -5.38 6.78
N SER A 58 -0.94 -4.57 6.41
CA SER A 58 0.04 -4.04 7.35
C SER A 58 -0.32 -2.68 7.95
N GLY A 59 -1.38 -2.03 7.46
CA GLY A 59 -1.74 -0.68 7.89
C GLY A 59 -0.72 0.40 7.51
N PHE A 60 0.13 0.16 6.50
CA PHE A 60 1.18 1.10 6.08
C PHE A 60 0.64 2.39 5.44
N LEU A 61 -0.53 2.30 4.79
CA LEU A 61 -1.13 3.44 4.09
C LEU A 61 -2.01 4.26 5.06
N SER A 62 -1.98 5.59 4.93
CA SER A 62 -2.80 6.51 5.73
C SER A 62 -3.22 7.73 4.90
N VAL A 63 -4.34 8.35 5.26
CA VAL A 63 -4.72 9.67 4.72
C VAL A 63 -3.89 10.74 5.42
N ARG A 64 -3.33 11.68 4.65
CA ARG A 64 -2.78 12.90 5.24
C ARG A 64 -3.94 13.84 5.56
N ARG A 65 -4.09 14.21 6.84
CA ARG A 65 -4.98 15.28 7.30
C ARG A 65 -4.28 16.62 7.20
#